data_AF-A0AAP9DXC4-F1
#
_entry.id   AF-A0AAP9DXC4-F1
#
_cell.length_a   1.000
_cell.length_b   1.000
_cell.length_c   1.000
_cell.angle_alpha   90.00
_cell.angle_beta   90.00
_cell.angle_gamma   90.00
#
_symmetry.space_group_name_H-M   'P 1'
#
loop_
_entity.id
_entity.type
_entity.pdbx_description
1 polymer ?
#
loop_
_entity_poly.entity_id
_entity_poly.type
_entity_poly.pdbx_seq_one_letter_code
_entity_poly.pdbx_strand_id
1 'polypeptide(L)'
;MRIALKIFLVLISIGLGVISCGLGLNILMSFREPGFIVYNPGPRGIQIFLLSMIIIGYSILLFLLHRNKKNSEIAMIALYTFIISIIVTPVIIIYSADISRFFRTPPSHKTQMSIQKEIQKIIQENDLPYILDSKESKNQTKNEYTRTVILLRKKTGDKIQQKEVDLVIKNSRSSKLRLTFYDKNQQEHVTVILGKDRSIYYCDPIEFCK
;
A
#
# COMPACT_ATOMS: atom_id res chain seq x y z
N MET A 1 40.97 0.18 -17.96
CA MET A 1 39.77 -0.57 -18.43
C MET A 1 39.33 -1.73 -17.50
N ARG A 2 40.25 -2.56 -16.97
CA ARG A 2 39.87 -3.72 -16.12
C ARG A 2 39.18 -3.39 -14.78
N ILE A 3 39.56 -2.30 -14.12
CA ILE A 3 38.97 -1.90 -12.82
C ILE A 3 37.56 -1.33 -13.01
N ALA A 4 37.36 -0.46 -14.01
CA ALA A 4 36.05 0.09 -14.33
C ALA A 4 35.03 -1.02 -14.69
N LEU A 5 35.45 -2.05 -15.43
CA LEU A 5 34.60 -3.20 -15.75
C LEU A 5 34.20 -4.00 -14.50
N LYS A 6 35.11 -4.17 -13.53
CA LYS A 6 34.82 -4.83 -12.26
C LYS A 6 33.78 -4.05 -11.44
N ILE A 7 33.97 -2.75 -11.30
CA ILE A 7 33.03 -1.88 -10.56
C ILE A 7 31.65 -1.90 -11.23
N PHE A 8 31.62 -1.79 -12.56
CA PHE A 8 30.38 -1.82 -13.33
C PHE A 8 29.62 -3.15 -13.17
N LEU A 9 30.31 -4.29 -13.23
CA LEU A 9 29.72 -5.61 -13.02
C LEU A 9 29.14 -5.77 -11.60
N VAL A 10 29.83 -5.24 -10.58
CA VAL A 10 29.32 -5.25 -9.20
C VAL A 10 28.06 -4.40 -9.08
N LEU A 11 28.04 -3.20 -9.66
CA LEU A 11 26.86 -2.32 -9.66
C LEU A 11 25.66 -2.96 -10.38
N ILE A 12 25.88 -3.59 -11.54
CA ILE A 12 24.85 -4.36 -12.24
C ILE A 12 24.33 -5.49 -11.36
N SER A 13 25.23 -6.22 -10.72
CA SER A 13 24.88 -7.35 -9.87
C SER A 13 23.98 -6.94 -8.70
N ILE A 14 24.32 -5.83 -8.04
CA ILE A 14 23.48 -5.24 -6.99
C ILE A 14 22.12 -4.82 -7.56
N GLY A 15 22.10 -4.09 -8.68
CA GLY A 15 20.86 -3.64 -9.31
C GLY A 15 19.93 -4.80 -9.69
N LEU A 16 20.47 -5.83 -10.33
CA LEU A 16 19.72 -7.03 -10.72
C LEU A 16 19.21 -7.80 -9.50
N GLY A 17 20.00 -7.87 -8.43
CA GLY A 17 19.58 -8.50 -7.16
C GLY A 17 18.37 -7.81 -6.56
N VAL A 18 18.39 -6.48 -6.46
CA VAL A 18 17.27 -5.66 -5.96
C VAL A 18 16.02 -5.86 -6.82
N ILE A 19 16.15 -5.77 -8.15
CA ILE A 19 15.03 -5.92 -9.09
C ILE A 19 14.43 -7.34 -9.00
N SER A 20 15.28 -8.37 -8.97
CA SER A 20 14.83 -9.76 -8.88
C SER A 20 14.09 -10.03 -7.58
N CYS A 21 14.60 -9.53 -6.47
CA CYS A 21 13.93 -9.65 -5.17
C CYS A 21 12.59 -8.91 -5.15
N GLY A 22 12.53 -7.67 -5.69
CA GLY A 22 11.30 -6.91 -5.82
C GLY A 22 10.23 -7.62 -6.66
N LEU A 23 10.61 -8.22 -7.79
CA LEU A 23 9.70 -9.03 -8.61
C LEU A 23 9.22 -10.28 -7.86
N GLY A 24 10.13 -11.00 -7.19
CA GLY A 24 9.79 -12.18 -6.39
C GLY A 24 8.80 -11.88 -5.26
N LEU A 25 8.99 -10.78 -4.54
CA LEU A 25 8.09 -10.33 -3.48
C LEU A 25 6.71 -9.95 -4.04
N ASN A 26 6.63 -9.23 -5.16
CA ASN A 26 5.35 -8.89 -5.78
C ASN A 26 4.59 -10.14 -6.26
N ILE A 27 5.30 -11.13 -6.83
CA ILE A 27 4.70 -12.42 -7.20
C ILE A 27 4.16 -13.13 -5.94
N LEU A 28 4.97 -13.23 -4.88
CA LEU A 28 4.57 -13.88 -3.62
C LEU A 28 3.36 -13.19 -2.98
N MET A 29 3.37 -11.85 -2.92
CA MET A 29 2.28 -11.07 -2.36
C MET A 29 1.02 -11.15 -3.21
N SER A 30 1.13 -11.34 -4.52
CA SER A 30 -0.03 -11.56 -5.37
C SER A 30 -0.80 -12.85 -5.04
N PHE A 31 -0.17 -13.84 -4.39
CA PHE A 31 -0.89 -15.01 -3.88
C PHE A 31 -1.68 -14.73 -2.60
N ARG A 32 -1.44 -13.60 -1.93
CA ARG A 32 -2.17 -13.14 -0.73
C ARG A 32 -3.07 -11.95 -1.09
N GLU A 33 -4.01 -11.64 -0.20
CA GLU A 33 -4.99 -10.55 -0.37
C GLU A 33 -4.37 -9.21 -0.82
N PRO A 34 -5.12 -8.37 -1.56
CA PRO A 34 -4.61 -7.27 -2.40
C PRO A 34 -4.03 -6.04 -1.66
N GLY A 35 -3.61 -6.17 -0.41
CA GLY A 35 -3.28 -5.04 0.46
C GLY A 35 -1.87 -4.42 0.30
N PHE A 36 -0.89 -5.14 -0.25
CA PHE A 36 0.49 -4.66 -0.37
C PHE A 36 1.07 -4.87 -1.77
N ILE A 37 1.10 -3.80 -2.55
CA ILE A 37 1.78 -3.75 -3.85
C ILE A 37 3.05 -2.90 -3.64
N VAL A 38 4.22 -3.53 -3.67
CA VAL A 38 5.53 -2.83 -3.56
C VAL A 38 5.82 -2.08 -4.86
N TYR A 39 5.44 -2.67 -5.99
CA TYR A 39 5.51 -2.11 -7.34
C TYR A 39 4.50 -2.86 -8.22
N ASN A 40 3.82 -2.20 -9.17
CA ASN A 40 2.90 -2.87 -10.11
C ASN A 40 3.53 -2.95 -11.52
N PRO A 41 4.37 -3.96 -11.81
CA PRO A 41 4.94 -4.17 -13.16
C PRO A 41 3.92 -4.70 -14.18
N GLY A 42 2.63 -4.80 -13.83
CA GLY A 42 1.58 -5.34 -14.68
C GLY A 42 1.19 -6.78 -14.31
N PRO A 43 0.49 -7.49 -15.21
CA PRO A 43 -0.01 -8.85 -14.99
C PRO A 43 1.06 -9.82 -14.50
N ARG A 44 0.68 -10.77 -13.63
CA ARG A 44 1.60 -11.77 -13.03
C ARG A 44 2.47 -12.49 -14.07
N GLY A 45 1.88 -12.82 -15.22
CA GLY A 45 2.63 -13.45 -16.33
C GLY A 45 3.80 -12.60 -16.83
N ILE A 46 3.64 -11.27 -16.89
CA ILE A 46 4.72 -10.35 -17.27
C ILE A 46 5.81 -10.33 -16.21
N GLN A 47 5.43 -10.35 -14.92
CA GLN A 47 6.41 -10.34 -13.82
C GLN A 47 7.28 -11.59 -13.80
N ILE A 48 6.65 -12.76 -13.97
CA ILE A 48 7.33 -14.06 -14.07
C ILE A 48 8.25 -14.09 -15.29
N PHE A 49 7.76 -13.61 -16.44
CA PHE A 49 8.55 -13.53 -17.67
C PHE A 49 9.80 -12.65 -17.48
N LEU A 50 9.65 -11.45 -16.92
CA LEU A 50 10.78 -10.55 -16.65
C LEU A 50 11.79 -11.17 -15.68
N LEU A 51 11.32 -11.79 -14.59
CA LEU A 51 12.20 -12.46 -13.63
C LEU A 51 12.98 -13.59 -14.31
N SER A 52 12.32 -14.39 -15.16
CA SER A 52 12.97 -15.48 -15.89
C SER A 52 14.05 -14.97 -16.84
N MET A 53 13.79 -13.88 -17.57
CA MET A 53 14.76 -13.24 -18.47
C MET A 53 15.99 -12.71 -17.71
N ILE A 54 15.78 -12.13 -16.52
CA ILE A 54 16.88 -11.65 -15.67
C ILE A 54 17.73 -12.83 -15.20
N ILE A 55 17.11 -13.91 -14.70
CA ILE A 55 17.84 -15.09 -14.20
C ILE A 55 18.62 -15.76 -15.34
N ILE A 56 18.01 -15.96 -16.51
CA ILE A 56 18.66 -16.58 -17.67
C ILE A 56 19.80 -15.71 -18.17
N GLY A 57 19.55 -14.41 -18.39
CA GLY A 57 20.57 -13.47 -18.89
C GLY A 57 21.76 -13.34 -17.93
N TYR A 58 21.50 -13.27 -16.62
CA TYR A 58 22.53 -13.18 -15.60
C TYR A 58 23.33 -14.49 -15.49
N SER A 59 22.66 -15.65 -15.60
CA SER A 59 23.33 -16.96 -15.61
C SER A 59 24.26 -17.15 -16.81
N ILE A 60 23.82 -16.73 -18.01
CA ILE A 60 24.66 -16.74 -19.22
C ILE A 60 25.88 -15.83 -19.04
N LEU A 61 25.68 -14.61 -18.53
CA LEU A 61 26.76 -13.67 -18.26
C LEU A 61 27.79 -14.25 -17.27
N LEU A 62 27.34 -14.82 -16.16
CA LEU A 62 28.21 -15.47 -15.18
C LEU A 62 28.96 -16.65 -15.77
N PHE A 63 28.30 -17.49 -16.58
CA PHE A 63 28.92 -18.62 -17.26
C PHE A 63 30.03 -18.17 -18.22
N LEU A 64 29.78 -17.15 -19.04
CA LEU A 64 30.79 -16.59 -19.96
C LEU A 64 31.98 -16.01 -19.21
N LEU A 65 31.75 -15.32 -18.09
CA LEU A 65 32.80 -14.78 -17.23
C LEU A 65 33.61 -15.89 -16.53
N HIS A 66 32.95 -16.93 -16.04
CA HIS A 66 33.59 -18.05 -15.36
C HIS A 66 34.43 -18.91 -16.32
N ARG A 67 33.97 -19.12 -17.56
CA ARG A 67 34.71 -19.84 -18.60
C ARG A 67 36.06 -19.20 -18.90
N ASN A 68 36.16 -17.88 -18.76
CA ASN A 68 37.42 -17.16 -18.89
C ASN A 68 38.14 -17.18 -17.53
N LYS A 69 39.07 -18.13 -17.32
CA LYS A 69 39.79 -18.34 -16.03
C LYS A 69 40.40 -17.08 -15.40
N LYS A 70 40.69 -16.04 -16.19
CA LYS A 70 41.19 -14.73 -15.69
C LYS A 70 40.12 -13.88 -14.99
N ASN A 71 38.84 -14.19 -15.17
CA ASN A 71 37.68 -13.45 -14.66
C ASN A 71 36.80 -14.27 -13.70
N SER A 72 37.21 -15.49 -13.33
CA SER A 72 36.46 -16.37 -12.44
C SER A 72 36.21 -15.74 -11.06
N GLU A 73 37.21 -15.04 -10.51
CA GLU A 73 37.08 -14.27 -9.26
C GLU A 73 36.01 -13.18 -9.36
N ILE A 74 35.92 -12.50 -10.51
CA ILE A 74 34.95 -11.43 -10.75
C ILE A 74 33.53 -12.02 -10.82
N ALA A 75 33.38 -13.18 -11.48
CA ALA A 75 32.10 -13.89 -11.53
C ALA A 75 31.62 -14.30 -10.13
N MET A 76 32.53 -14.77 -9.27
CA MET A 76 32.21 -15.12 -7.88
C MET A 76 31.80 -13.89 -7.07
N ILE A 77 32.54 -12.78 -7.16
CA ILE A 77 32.20 -11.52 -6.47
C ILE A 77 30.83 -10.99 -6.95
N ALA A 78 30.57 -11.05 -8.26
CA ALA A 78 29.28 -10.67 -8.82
C ALA A 78 28.17 -11.57 -8.24
N LEU A 79 28.32 -12.89 -8.26
CA LEU A 79 27.33 -13.81 -7.70
C LEU A 79 27.06 -13.54 -6.20
N TYR A 80 28.10 -13.34 -5.39
CA TYR A 80 27.92 -13.02 -3.97
C TYR A 80 27.20 -11.69 -3.76
N THR A 81 27.54 -10.65 -4.52
CA THR A 81 26.87 -9.35 -4.41
C THR A 81 25.40 -9.41 -4.84
N PHE A 82 25.06 -10.26 -5.83
CA PHE A 82 23.68 -10.53 -6.21
C PHE A 82 22.90 -11.21 -5.08
N ILE A 83 23.46 -12.27 -4.48
CA ILE A 83 22.81 -13.00 -3.37
C ILE A 83 22.63 -12.09 -2.16
N ILE A 84 23.66 -11.35 -1.76
CA ILE A 84 23.59 -10.39 -0.65
C ILE A 84 22.51 -9.33 -0.92
N SER A 85 22.46 -8.81 -2.14
CA SER A 85 21.44 -7.83 -2.54
C SER A 85 20.02 -8.40 -2.40
N ILE A 86 19.78 -9.65 -2.79
CA ILE A 86 18.48 -10.32 -2.60
C ILE A 86 18.10 -10.40 -1.12
N ILE A 87 19.05 -10.71 -0.22
CA ILE A 87 18.81 -10.85 1.22
C ILE A 87 18.58 -9.49 1.89
N VAL A 88 19.31 -8.46 1.48
CA VAL A 88 19.24 -7.11 2.07
C VAL A 88 17.99 -6.34 1.60
N THR A 89 17.52 -6.61 0.37
CA THR A 89 16.39 -5.88 -0.23
C THR A 89 15.10 -5.94 0.62
N PRO A 90 14.65 -7.11 1.17
CA PRO A 90 13.51 -7.17 2.06
C PRO A 90 13.65 -6.27 3.29
N VAL A 91 14.84 -6.21 3.88
CA VAL A 91 15.14 -5.35 5.04
C VAL A 91 14.96 -3.89 4.67
N ILE A 92 15.52 -3.46 3.52
CA ILE A 92 15.35 -2.10 3.01
C ILE A 92 13.88 -1.78 2.74
N ILE A 93 13.12 -2.71 2.14
CA ILE A 93 11.68 -2.51 1.87
C ILE A 93 10.91 -2.29 3.16
N ILE A 94 11.15 -3.07 4.21
CA ILE A 94 10.51 -2.90 5.52
C ILE A 94 10.81 -1.51 6.09
N TYR A 95 12.07 -1.11 6.14
CA TYR A 95 12.45 0.21 6.65
C TYR A 95 11.93 1.35 5.77
N SER A 96 11.81 1.15 4.46
CA SER A 96 11.25 2.15 3.55
C SER A 96 9.77 2.45 3.87
N ALA A 97 9.02 1.46 4.33
CA ALA A 97 7.65 1.64 4.77
C ALA A 97 7.58 2.55 6.01
N ASP A 98 8.47 2.36 6.98
CA ASP A 98 8.54 3.19 8.18
C ASP A 98 9.01 4.62 7.88
N ILE A 99 10.00 4.78 6.99
CA ILE A 99 10.45 6.08 6.50
C ILE A 99 9.30 6.81 5.79
N SER A 100 8.53 6.10 4.96
CA SER A 100 7.37 6.70 4.30
C SER A 100 6.30 7.19 5.29
N ARG A 101 6.14 6.53 6.43
CA ARG A 101 5.26 6.98 7.52
C ARG A 101 5.83 8.19 8.23
N PHE A 102 7.14 8.23 8.47
CA PHE A 102 7.82 9.37 9.10
C PHE A 102 7.61 10.68 8.33
N PHE A 103 7.64 10.63 6.99
CA PHE A 103 7.42 11.80 6.14
C PHE A 103 5.93 12.14 5.91
N ARG A 104 4.99 11.28 6.32
CA ARG A 104 3.55 11.56 6.18
C ARG A 104 3.04 12.29 7.40
N THR A 105 2.69 13.55 7.22
CA THR A 105 2.05 14.33 8.27
C THR A 105 0.56 13.96 8.37
N PRO A 106 0.07 13.51 9.54
CA PRO A 106 -1.36 13.26 9.72
C PRO A 106 -2.17 14.55 9.51
N PRO A 107 -3.47 14.44 9.16
CA PRO A 107 -4.34 15.60 9.01
C PRO A 107 -4.29 16.49 10.25
N SER A 108 -4.20 17.81 10.05
CA SER A 108 -4.16 18.74 11.19
C SER A 108 -5.44 18.64 12.02
N HIS A 109 -5.33 18.90 13.33
CA HIS A 109 -6.47 18.87 14.25
C HIS A 109 -7.62 19.79 13.77
N LYS A 110 -7.28 20.95 13.18
CA LYS A 110 -8.25 21.88 12.60
C LYS A 110 -9.00 21.27 11.42
N THR A 111 -8.28 20.59 10.52
CA THR A 111 -8.89 19.90 9.36
C THR A 111 -9.82 18.79 9.84
N GLN A 112 -9.37 17.99 10.80
CA GLN A 112 -10.18 16.91 11.37
C GLN A 112 -11.46 17.43 12.03
N MET A 113 -11.37 18.47 12.86
CA MET A 113 -12.56 19.05 13.48
C MET A 113 -13.53 19.64 12.46
N SER A 114 -13.03 20.26 11.38
CA SER A 114 -13.86 20.78 10.30
C SER A 114 -14.65 19.66 9.62
N ILE A 115 -14.00 18.54 9.30
CA ILE A 115 -14.64 17.38 8.68
C ILE A 115 -15.66 16.75 9.64
N GLN A 116 -15.31 16.57 10.91
CA GLN A 116 -16.24 16.00 11.89
C GLN A 116 -17.51 16.84 12.04
N LYS A 117 -17.38 18.19 12.08
CA LYS A 117 -18.53 19.09 12.11
C LYS A 117 -19.39 18.98 10.86
N GLU A 118 -18.77 18.83 9.70
CA GLU A 118 -19.47 18.65 8.43
C GLU A 118 -20.26 17.34 8.40
N ILE A 119 -19.64 16.22 8.77
CA ILE A 119 -20.33 14.92 8.85
C ILE A 119 -21.45 14.98 9.90
N GLN A 120 -21.21 15.61 11.04
CA GLN A 120 -22.24 15.82 12.07
C GLN A 120 -23.43 16.62 11.52
N LYS A 121 -23.17 17.64 10.69
CA LYS A 121 -24.21 18.43 10.01
C LYS A 121 -25.00 17.57 9.02
N ILE A 122 -24.33 16.74 8.21
CA ILE A 122 -25.01 15.83 7.27
C ILE A 122 -25.93 14.85 8.02
N ILE A 123 -25.46 14.30 9.15
CA ILE A 123 -26.27 13.41 9.99
C ILE A 123 -27.52 14.11 10.51
N GLN A 124 -27.39 15.37 10.95
CA GLN A 124 -28.51 16.15 11.48
C GLN A 124 -29.51 16.58 10.40
N GLU A 125 -29.02 17.06 9.26
CA GLU A 125 -29.87 17.55 8.15
C GLU A 125 -30.65 16.42 7.47
N ASN A 126 -30.13 15.19 7.51
CA ASN A 126 -30.77 14.01 6.88
C ASN A 126 -31.41 13.06 7.91
N ASP A 127 -31.52 13.48 9.18
CA ASP A 127 -32.04 12.70 10.31
C ASP A 127 -31.48 11.25 10.37
N LEU A 128 -30.17 11.12 10.14
CA LEU A 128 -29.54 9.80 10.09
C LEU A 128 -29.36 9.24 11.50
N PRO A 129 -29.60 7.93 11.71
CA PRO A 129 -29.57 7.31 13.03
C PRO A 129 -28.14 7.04 13.53
N TYR A 130 -27.18 7.96 13.36
CA TYR A 130 -25.78 7.79 13.75
C TYR A 130 -25.33 8.78 14.81
N ILE A 131 -24.35 8.35 15.60
CA ILE A 131 -23.54 9.17 16.51
C ILE A 131 -22.11 9.15 15.98
N LEU A 132 -21.51 10.33 15.85
CA LEU A 132 -20.11 10.44 15.50
C LEU A 132 -19.23 10.18 16.73
N ASP A 133 -18.35 9.18 16.65
CA ASP A 133 -17.39 8.88 17.72
C ASP A 133 -16.14 9.76 17.55
N SER A 134 -16.22 11.01 18.00
CA SER A 134 -15.17 12.01 17.76
C SER A 134 -13.82 11.62 18.37
N LYS A 135 -13.85 10.95 19.53
CA LYS A 135 -12.65 10.57 20.28
C LYS A 135 -11.92 9.45 19.55
N GLU A 136 -12.63 8.39 19.16
CA GLU A 136 -12.01 7.26 18.47
C GLU A 136 -11.61 7.63 17.03
N SER A 137 -12.41 8.43 16.33
CA SER A 137 -12.05 9.02 15.04
C SER A 137 -10.73 9.80 15.09
N LYS A 138 -10.51 10.56 16.18
CA LYS A 138 -9.25 11.28 16.44
C LYS A 138 -8.08 10.34 16.68
N ASN A 139 -8.31 9.28 17.44
CA ASN A 139 -7.29 8.29 17.72
C ASN A 139 -6.84 7.57 16.43
N GLN A 140 -7.79 7.07 15.64
CA GLN A 140 -7.47 6.35 14.41
C GLN A 140 -6.86 7.23 13.32
N THR A 141 -7.27 8.50 13.22
CA THR A 141 -6.67 9.45 12.26
C THR A 141 -5.17 9.67 12.52
N LYS A 142 -4.72 9.62 13.77
CA LYS A 142 -3.29 9.71 14.09
C LYS A 142 -2.49 8.50 13.55
N ASN A 143 -3.13 7.34 13.46
CA ASN A 143 -2.51 6.10 13.02
C ASN A 143 -2.59 5.88 11.51
N GLU A 144 -3.53 6.54 10.81
CA GLU A 144 -3.71 6.35 9.36
C GLU A 144 -2.85 7.30 8.50
N TYR A 145 -2.31 8.38 9.11
CA TYR A 145 -1.33 9.36 8.58
C TYR A 145 -1.67 10.08 7.26
N THR A 146 -2.63 9.60 6.48
CA THR A 146 -2.85 9.97 5.07
C THR A 146 -4.28 10.41 4.78
N ARG A 147 -5.20 10.11 5.70
CA ARG A 147 -6.64 10.32 5.57
C ARG A 147 -7.23 10.67 6.93
N THR A 148 -8.33 11.40 6.92
CA THR A 148 -9.13 11.60 8.13
C THR A 148 -10.07 10.41 8.30
N VAL A 149 -10.04 9.79 9.48
CA VAL A 149 -10.92 8.69 9.85
C VAL A 149 -12.14 9.26 10.58
N ILE A 150 -13.32 8.85 10.16
CA ILE A 150 -14.61 9.20 10.76
C ILE A 150 -15.36 7.90 11.07
N LEU A 151 -15.65 7.71 12.35
CA LEU A 151 -16.38 6.55 12.84
C LEU A 151 -17.79 6.99 13.24
N LEU A 152 -18.76 6.32 12.66
CA LEU A 152 -20.18 6.56 12.85
C LEU A 152 -20.81 5.32 13.47
N ARG A 153 -21.43 5.46 14.65
CA ARG A 153 -22.10 4.35 15.33
C ARG A 153 -23.60 4.53 15.29
N LYS A 154 -24.32 3.50 14.88
CA LYS A 154 -25.77 3.55 14.82
C LYS A 154 -26.39 3.67 16.22
N LYS A 155 -27.44 4.48 16.35
CA LYS A 155 -28.24 4.67 17.57
C LYS A 155 -29.22 3.53 17.77
N THR A 156 -29.80 3.06 16.66
CA THR A 156 -30.83 2.01 16.63
C THR A 156 -30.19 0.64 16.41
N GLY A 157 -30.90 -0.42 16.79
CA GLY A 157 -30.44 -1.81 16.58
C GLY A 157 -30.67 -2.33 15.16
N ASP A 158 -31.16 -1.49 14.25
CA ASP A 158 -31.44 -1.88 12.88
C ASP A 158 -30.14 -2.04 12.09
N LYS A 159 -30.19 -2.86 11.02
CA LYS A 159 -29.04 -3.03 10.13
C LYS A 159 -28.66 -1.74 9.44
N ILE A 160 -27.37 -1.59 9.12
CA ILE A 160 -26.85 -0.48 8.31
C ILE A 160 -27.54 -0.54 6.94
N GLN A 161 -28.09 0.59 6.47
CA GLN A 161 -28.76 0.65 5.17
C GLN A 161 -27.86 1.32 4.13
N GLN A 162 -27.86 0.80 2.91
CA GLN A 162 -27.10 1.37 1.79
C GLN A 162 -27.43 2.85 1.56
N LYS A 163 -28.72 3.22 1.64
CA LYS A 163 -29.16 4.62 1.47
C LYS A 163 -28.54 5.57 2.49
N GLU A 164 -28.34 5.12 3.73
CA GLU A 164 -27.72 5.92 4.79
C GLU A 164 -26.24 6.19 4.46
N VAL A 165 -25.53 5.15 4.00
CA VAL A 165 -24.12 5.24 3.58
C VAL A 165 -23.97 6.17 2.37
N ASP A 166 -24.82 5.99 1.36
CA ASP A 166 -24.88 6.82 0.16
C ASP A 166 -25.09 8.31 0.46
N LEU A 167 -25.99 8.62 1.39
CA LEU A 167 -26.28 10.01 1.77
C LEU A 167 -25.06 10.69 2.38
N VAL A 168 -24.31 9.99 3.24
CA VAL A 168 -23.07 10.54 3.80
C VAL A 168 -22.00 10.71 2.74
N ILE A 169 -21.83 9.72 1.84
CA ILE A 169 -20.84 9.81 0.75
C ILE A 169 -21.15 10.99 -0.18
N LYS A 170 -22.38 11.08 -0.70
CA LYS A 170 -22.79 12.10 -1.68
C LYS A 170 -22.67 13.53 -1.15
N ASN A 171 -22.98 13.72 0.13
CA ASN A 171 -22.94 15.04 0.77
C ASN A 171 -21.56 15.38 1.38
N SER A 172 -20.63 14.42 1.45
CA SER A 172 -19.29 14.69 1.96
C SER A 172 -18.47 15.55 0.98
N ARG A 173 -17.68 16.47 1.54
CA ARG A 173 -16.76 17.30 0.76
C ARG A 173 -15.59 16.47 0.22
N SER A 174 -15.16 16.88 -0.98
CA SER A 174 -13.90 16.51 -1.63
C SER A 174 -12.69 16.54 -0.68
N SER A 175 -12.40 15.40 -0.05
CA SER A 175 -11.32 15.21 0.91
C SER A 175 -10.97 13.73 1.05
N LYS A 176 -9.75 13.42 1.51
CA LYS A 176 -9.35 12.02 1.72
C LYS A 176 -9.93 11.51 3.04
N LEU A 177 -10.99 10.72 2.96
CA LEU A 177 -11.74 10.24 4.11
C LEU A 177 -11.73 8.72 4.17
N ARG A 178 -11.74 8.19 5.39
CA ARG A 178 -12.19 6.85 5.69
C ARG A 178 -13.43 6.98 6.56
N LEU A 179 -14.57 6.59 6.02
CA LEU A 179 -15.84 6.54 6.73
C LEU A 179 -16.06 5.09 7.16
N THR A 180 -16.26 4.85 8.45
CA THR A 180 -16.64 3.53 8.94
C THR A 180 -17.95 3.65 9.72
N PHE A 181 -18.96 2.95 9.24
CA PHE A 181 -20.28 2.84 9.85
C PHE A 181 -20.32 1.56 10.65
N TYR A 182 -20.63 1.66 11.93
CA TYR A 182 -20.87 0.52 12.80
C TYR A 182 -22.36 0.41 13.12
N ASP A 183 -22.85 -0.82 13.23
CA ASP A 183 -24.10 -1.08 13.92
C ASP A 183 -23.98 -0.69 15.41
N LYS A 184 -25.10 -0.78 16.14
CA LYS A 184 -25.13 -0.38 17.56
C LYS A 184 -24.14 -1.19 18.41
N ASN A 185 -23.94 -2.46 18.10
CA ASN A 185 -23.12 -3.39 18.87
C ASN A 185 -21.68 -3.53 18.33
N GLN A 186 -21.33 -2.85 17.23
CA GLN A 186 -20.06 -2.95 16.51
C GLN A 186 -19.72 -4.35 15.98
N GLN A 187 -20.73 -5.18 15.75
CA GLN A 187 -20.57 -6.51 15.16
C GLN A 187 -20.52 -6.43 13.63
N GLU A 188 -21.31 -5.54 13.04
CA GLU A 188 -21.36 -5.29 11.60
C GLU A 188 -20.81 -3.91 11.30
N HIS A 189 -20.04 -3.79 10.20
CA HIS A 189 -19.52 -2.51 9.79
C HIS A 189 -19.44 -2.38 8.27
N VAL A 190 -19.53 -1.13 7.81
CA VAL A 190 -19.31 -0.75 6.43
C VAL A 190 -18.17 0.26 6.41
N THR A 191 -17.10 -0.01 5.66
CA THR A 191 -15.98 0.92 5.48
C THR A 191 -15.95 1.44 4.05
N VAL A 192 -15.85 2.76 3.91
CA VAL A 192 -15.75 3.46 2.63
C VAL A 192 -14.54 4.39 2.66
N ILE A 193 -13.66 4.27 1.66
CA ILE A 193 -12.50 5.16 1.51
C ILE A 193 -12.72 6.07 0.31
N LEU A 194 -12.76 7.38 0.57
CA LEU A 194 -12.98 8.42 -0.41
C LEU A 194 -11.67 9.14 -0.79
N GLY A 195 -11.55 9.44 -2.08
CA GLY A 195 -10.51 10.29 -2.65
C GLY A 195 -10.84 11.79 -2.58
N LYS A 196 -9.84 12.62 -2.91
CA LYS A 196 -10.05 14.09 -2.98
C LYS A 196 -11.09 14.48 -4.02
N ASP A 197 -11.22 13.69 -5.08
CA ASP A 197 -12.18 13.81 -6.17
C ASP A 197 -13.53 13.15 -5.85
N ARG A 198 -13.73 12.65 -4.62
CA ARG A 198 -14.89 11.85 -4.17
C ARG A 198 -15.01 10.49 -4.86
N SER A 199 -13.97 10.05 -5.56
CA SER A 199 -13.91 8.66 -6.03
C SER A 199 -13.87 7.71 -4.84
N ILE A 200 -14.59 6.59 -4.96
CA ILE A 200 -14.56 5.52 -3.97
C ILE A 200 -13.36 4.62 -4.32
N TYR A 201 -12.32 4.65 -3.49
CA TYR A 201 -11.15 3.79 -3.66
C TYR A 201 -11.35 2.40 -3.06
N TYR A 202 -12.20 2.29 -2.04
CA TYR A 202 -12.47 1.05 -1.34
C TYR A 202 -13.85 1.12 -0.70
N CYS A 203 -14.58 0.02 -0.76
CA CYS A 203 -15.84 -0.16 -0.07
C CYS A 203 -16.01 -1.61 0.34
N ASP A 204 -16.37 -1.84 1.59
CA ASP A 204 -16.55 -3.16 2.17
C ASP A 204 -17.64 -3.12 3.24
N PRO A 205 -18.75 -3.88 3.08
CA PRO A 205 -19.05 -4.76 1.95
C PRO A 205 -19.33 -3.99 0.64
N ILE A 206 -18.96 -4.58 -0.51
CA ILE A 206 -19.04 -3.90 -1.82
C ILE A 206 -20.47 -3.54 -2.24
N GLU A 207 -21.46 -4.26 -1.73
CA GLU A 207 -22.88 -4.04 -2.00
C GLU A 207 -23.35 -2.65 -1.58
N PHE A 208 -22.68 -2.03 -0.60
CA PHE A 208 -23.03 -0.70 -0.10
C PHE A 208 -22.60 0.44 -1.02
N CYS A 209 -21.79 0.17 -2.04
CA CYS A 209 -21.27 1.20 -2.96
C CYS A 209 -21.50 0.85 -4.45
N LYS A 210 -22.45 -0.03 -4.74
CA LYS A 210 -22.89 -0.35 -6.11
C LYS A 210 -23.91 0.65 -6.62
#